data_AF-A0AAV0E6A2-F1
#
_entry.id   AF-A0AAV0E6A2-F1
#
_cell.length_a   1.000
_cell.length_b   1.000
_cell.length_c   1.000
_cell.angle_alpha   90.00
_cell.angle_beta   90.00
_cell.angle_gamma   90.00
#
_symmetry.space_group_name_H-M   'P 1'
#
loop_
_entity.id
_entity.type
_entity.pdbx_description
1 polymer ?
#
loop_
_entity_poly.entity_id
_entity_poly.type
_entity_poly.pdbx_seq_one_letter_code
_entity_poly.pdbx_strand_id
1 'polypeptide(L)'
;MYLFRGEFGCMLYTGDFRWEKTSDRALIGREMLLDALKDVKLDYLYLDNTYCNPAYTFPSREVAAKQVLNIIASYPEHDIVIAIDSLGKENLLVYISRALKVKIWVWPERLQTMHLLGFHDIFTTKTSLTRVRAVPRYSFSIETLEGLNTIRPTIGIMPSGLPWVLKTNKGKPNPFGPDRYHQYIYTVPYSDHSCYPEIQDFVKLLTPINIEGIVTSAPSYINNPLYYFGHLCGTKHTPQVVSHQQLETTRSGNSKLERKNVIKKLQKRGGRVSRASILRRVQRGVKVLDSEASFV
;
A
#
# COMPACT_ATOMS: atom_id res chain seq x y z
N MET A 1 -10.93 8.51 -2.77
CA MET A 1 -11.57 9.10 -1.59
C MET A 1 -13.03 9.39 -1.90
N TYR A 2 -13.91 9.27 -0.92
CA TYR A 2 -15.33 9.59 -1.02
C TYR A 2 -15.74 10.50 0.13
N LEU A 3 -16.37 11.63 -0.20
CA LEU A 3 -16.93 12.56 0.77
C LEU A 3 -18.45 12.39 0.79
N PHE A 4 -18.99 12.04 1.96
CA PHE A 4 -20.43 11.86 2.18
C PHE A 4 -20.98 13.02 3.00
N ARG A 5 -22.17 13.49 2.63
CA ARG A 5 -22.91 14.55 3.30
C ARG A 5 -24.37 14.17 3.39
N GLY A 6 -24.93 14.26 4.59
CA GLY A 6 -26.33 14.01 4.84
C GLY A 6 -26.70 14.32 6.28
N GLU A 7 -27.87 13.84 6.71
CA GLU A 7 -28.34 13.99 8.10
C GLU A 7 -27.40 13.36 9.14
N PHE A 8 -26.60 12.38 8.71
CA PHE A 8 -25.55 11.73 9.51
C PHE A 8 -24.26 12.58 9.64
N GLY A 9 -24.24 13.80 9.11
CA GLY A 9 -23.09 14.69 9.13
C GLY A 9 -22.20 14.57 7.89
N CYS A 10 -20.96 15.01 8.03
CA CYS A 10 -19.94 15.01 6.97
C CYS A 10 -18.85 13.98 7.26
N MET A 11 -18.68 13.02 6.34
CA MET A 11 -17.76 11.89 6.53
C MET A 11 -16.83 11.75 5.32
N LEU A 12 -15.54 11.57 5.56
CA LEU A 12 -14.54 11.35 4.50
C LEU A 12 -13.98 9.94 4.64
N TYR A 13 -14.08 9.16 3.57
CA TYR A 13 -13.47 7.85 3.47
C TYR A 13 -12.31 7.90 2.49
N THR A 14 -11.08 7.73 2.97
CA THR A 14 -9.92 7.88 2.10
C THR A 14 -9.83 6.75 1.07
N GLY A 15 -10.18 5.52 1.48
CA GLY A 15 -9.65 4.32 0.83
C GLY A 15 -8.12 4.31 0.93
N ASP A 16 -7.45 3.46 0.17
CA ASP A 16 -5.98 3.52 0.07
C ASP A 16 -5.57 4.83 -0.60
N PHE A 17 -4.64 5.56 0.00
CA PHE A 17 -4.15 6.82 -0.56
C PHE A 17 -2.73 7.17 -0.12
N ARG A 18 -2.09 7.99 -0.95
CA ARG A 18 -0.83 8.65 -0.61
C ARG A 18 -0.97 10.16 -0.67
N TRP A 19 -0.73 10.83 0.45
CA TRP A 19 -0.76 12.28 0.59
C TRP A 19 0.61 12.87 0.28
N GLU A 20 0.82 13.31 -0.96
CA GLU A 20 2.05 14.02 -1.35
C GLU A 20 1.85 15.53 -1.31
N LYS A 21 2.92 16.29 -1.05
CA LYS A 21 2.87 17.76 -1.02
C LYS A 21 3.23 18.43 -2.33
N THR A 22 4.01 17.76 -3.18
CA THR A 22 4.75 18.43 -4.26
C THR A 22 4.33 18.01 -5.66
N SER A 23 3.58 16.93 -5.83
CA SER A 23 3.14 16.51 -7.17
C SER A 23 1.90 17.29 -7.60
N ASP A 24 1.84 17.71 -8.87
CA ASP A 24 0.71 18.49 -9.43
C ASP A 24 -0.63 17.81 -9.15
N ARG A 25 -0.67 16.48 -9.33
CA ARG A 25 -1.87 15.68 -9.04
C ARG A 25 -2.30 15.77 -7.58
N ALA A 26 -1.35 15.83 -6.65
CA ALA A 26 -1.65 15.96 -5.22
C ALA A 26 -2.08 17.38 -4.86
N LEU A 27 -1.51 18.41 -5.49
CA LEU A 27 -1.96 19.80 -5.34
C LEU A 27 -3.40 19.96 -5.82
N ILE A 28 -3.71 19.49 -7.04
CA ILE A 28 -5.07 19.50 -7.59
C ILE A 28 -6.01 18.72 -6.66
N GLY A 29 -5.62 17.52 -6.24
CA GLY A 29 -6.44 16.70 -5.34
C GLY A 29 -6.69 17.36 -3.98
N ARG A 30 -5.71 18.09 -3.44
CA ARG A 30 -5.84 18.88 -2.21
C ARG A 30 -6.80 20.04 -2.40
N GLU A 31 -6.66 20.82 -3.46
CA GLU A 31 -7.54 21.94 -3.77
C GLU A 31 -8.99 21.46 -3.96
N MET A 32 -9.19 20.39 -4.73
CA MET A 32 -10.51 19.77 -4.91
C MET A 32 -11.12 19.29 -3.60
N LEU A 33 -10.32 18.71 -2.69
CA LEU A 33 -10.82 18.27 -1.39
C LEU A 33 -11.23 19.44 -0.51
N LEU A 34 -10.42 20.51 -0.48
CA LEU A 34 -10.72 21.72 0.30
C LEU A 34 -11.93 22.47 -0.27
N ASP A 35 -12.03 22.60 -1.59
CA ASP A 35 -13.20 23.18 -2.25
C ASP A 35 -14.46 22.34 -2.01
N ALA A 36 -14.34 21.01 -2.06
CA ALA A 36 -15.44 20.13 -1.73
C ALA A 36 -15.89 20.35 -0.28
N LEU A 37 -14.96 20.44 0.69
CA LEU A 37 -15.24 20.64 2.11
C LEU A 37 -15.79 22.03 2.43
N LYS A 38 -15.33 23.08 1.76
CA LYS A 38 -15.66 24.49 2.09
C LYS A 38 -15.42 24.76 3.58
N ASP A 39 -16.39 25.38 4.25
CA ASP A 39 -16.38 25.66 5.68
C ASP A 39 -17.03 24.53 6.52
N VAL A 40 -17.36 23.39 5.91
CA VAL A 40 -17.98 22.27 6.62
C VAL A 40 -16.93 21.53 7.42
N LYS A 41 -17.10 21.47 8.74
CA LYS A 41 -16.26 20.66 9.61
C LYS A 41 -16.48 19.17 9.34
N LEU A 42 -15.38 18.42 9.29
CA LEU A 42 -15.43 16.98 9.05
C LEU A 42 -15.77 16.24 10.35
N ASP A 43 -16.93 15.56 10.40
CA ASP A 43 -17.37 14.83 11.59
C ASP A 43 -16.60 13.51 11.77
N TYR A 44 -16.40 12.76 10.68
CA TYR A 44 -15.70 11.48 10.69
C TYR A 44 -14.68 11.37 9.56
N LEU A 45 -13.46 10.97 9.92
CA LEU A 45 -12.42 10.58 8.97
C LEU A 45 -12.14 9.08 9.09
N TYR A 46 -12.46 8.33 8.05
CA TYR A 46 -11.99 6.95 7.87
C TYR A 46 -10.70 6.98 7.06
N LEU A 47 -9.61 6.68 7.76
CA LEU A 47 -8.24 6.88 7.30
C LEU A 47 -7.56 5.57 6.91
N ASP A 48 -6.87 5.55 5.78
CA ASP A 48 -5.83 4.56 5.50
C ASP A 48 -4.69 4.69 6.50
N ASN A 49 -4.67 3.77 7.45
CA ASN A 49 -3.71 3.71 8.54
C ASN A 49 -2.62 2.65 8.29
N THR A 50 -2.35 2.27 7.03
CA THR A 50 -1.33 1.27 6.66
C THR A 50 0.03 1.55 7.31
N TYR A 51 0.49 2.81 7.25
CA TYR A 51 1.75 3.27 7.85
C TYR A 51 1.54 4.33 8.94
N CYS A 52 0.46 4.21 9.72
CA CYS A 52 0.16 5.11 10.83
C CYS A 52 1.04 4.82 12.06
N ASN A 53 2.36 4.93 11.91
CA ASN A 53 3.33 4.82 12.99
C ASN A 53 4.55 5.72 12.71
N PRO A 54 5.04 6.51 13.68
CA PRO A 54 6.21 7.38 13.50
C PRO A 54 7.46 6.69 12.95
N ALA A 55 7.61 5.37 13.13
CA ALA A 55 8.70 4.59 12.56
C ALA A 55 8.67 4.50 11.03
N TYR A 56 7.53 4.78 10.39
CA TYR A 56 7.36 4.72 8.95
C TYR A 56 7.50 6.10 8.31
N THR A 57 8.71 6.38 7.86
CA THR A 57 9.04 7.55 7.04
C THR A 57 9.80 7.05 5.80
N PHE A 58 9.37 7.50 4.63
CA PHE A 58 9.98 7.14 3.34
C PHE A 58 9.95 8.34 2.38
N PRO A 59 10.81 8.36 1.34
CA PRO A 59 10.92 9.53 0.46
C PRO A 59 9.72 9.64 -0.49
N SER A 60 9.63 10.75 -1.22
CA SER A 60 8.60 10.94 -2.27
C SER A 60 8.68 9.87 -3.35
N ARG A 61 7.57 9.63 -4.08
CA ARG A 61 7.57 8.68 -5.19
C ARG A 61 8.61 9.02 -6.24
N GLU A 62 8.85 10.31 -6.50
CA GLU A 62 9.85 10.77 -7.46
C GLU A 62 11.27 10.41 -7.06
N VAL A 63 11.64 10.64 -5.79
CA VAL A 63 12.97 10.29 -5.28
C VAL A 63 13.16 8.77 -5.31
N ALA A 64 12.17 8.01 -4.86
CA ALA A 64 12.23 6.55 -4.92
C ALA A 64 12.30 6.02 -6.37
N ALA A 65 11.57 6.62 -7.30
CA ALA A 65 11.61 6.24 -8.72
C ALA A 65 12.99 6.54 -9.34
N LYS A 66 13.62 7.66 -9.01
CA LYS A 66 15.00 7.97 -9.41
C LYS A 66 15.99 6.95 -8.86
N GLN A 67 15.80 6.47 -7.63
CA GLN A 67 16.64 5.40 -7.06
C GLN A 67 16.50 4.09 -7.83
N VAL A 68 15.27 3.71 -8.22
CA VAL A 68 15.06 2.55 -9.10
C VAL A 68 15.83 2.71 -10.41
N LEU A 69 15.76 3.88 -11.05
CA LEU A 69 16.51 4.14 -12.27
C LEU A 69 18.03 4.06 -12.08
N ASN A 70 18.55 4.63 -10.99
CA ASN A 70 19.98 4.59 -10.68
C ASN A 70 20.48 3.15 -10.49
N ILE A 71 19.67 2.29 -9.85
CA ILE A 71 19.96 0.86 -9.78
C ILE A 71 19.99 0.28 -11.19
N ILE A 72 18.95 0.47 -12.00
CA ILE A 72 18.88 -0.11 -13.36
C ILE A 72 20.04 0.35 -14.25
N ALA A 73 20.45 1.60 -14.12
CA ALA A 73 21.57 2.19 -14.87
C ALA A 73 22.92 1.60 -14.46
N SER A 74 23.07 1.16 -13.20
CA SER A 74 24.29 0.50 -12.71
C SER A 74 24.47 -0.92 -13.26
N TYR A 75 23.44 -1.47 -13.92
CA TYR A 75 23.45 -2.83 -14.48
C TYR A 75 22.96 -2.83 -15.93
N PRO A 76 23.74 -2.27 -16.89
CA PRO A 76 23.33 -2.17 -18.30
C PRO A 76 23.15 -3.54 -18.97
N GLU A 77 24.03 -4.51 -18.66
CA GLU A 77 24.05 -5.85 -19.26
C GLU A 77 23.16 -6.88 -18.55
N HIS A 78 22.39 -6.47 -17.54
CA HIS A 78 21.53 -7.38 -16.77
C HIS A 78 20.07 -7.28 -17.21
N ASP A 79 19.34 -8.38 -17.08
CA ASP A 79 17.89 -8.34 -17.03
C ASP A 79 17.42 -7.77 -15.68
N ILE A 80 16.32 -7.03 -15.71
CA ILE A 80 15.75 -6.38 -14.54
C ILE A 80 14.38 -6.97 -14.27
N VAL A 81 14.19 -7.49 -13.07
CA VAL A 81 12.89 -7.98 -12.59
C VAL A 81 12.36 -7.04 -11.52
N ILE A 82 11.20 -6.44 -11.75
CA ILE A 82 10.53 -5.53 -10.81
C ILE A 82 9.32 -6.26 -10.20
N ALA A 83 9.38 -6.52 -8.90
CA ALA A 83 8.31 -7.22 -8.18
C ALA A 83 7.17 -6.25 -7.84
N ILE A 84 5.99 -6.47 -8.43
CA ILE A 84 4.82 -5.61 -8.23
C ILE A 84 3.57 -6.39 -7.83
N ASP A 85 2.62 -5.72 -7.20
CA ASP A 85 1.31 -6.28 -6.90
C ASP A 85 0.43 -6.27 -8.17
N SER A 86 -0.76 -6.87 -8.10
CA SER A 86 -1.66 -6.95 -9.27
C SER A 86 -2.16 -5.59 -9.75
N LEU A 87 -2.22 -4.60 -8.86
CA LEU A 87 -2.60 -3.20 -9.08
C LEU A 87 -1.63 -2.29 -8.32
N GLY A 88 -1.44 -1.07 -8.80
CA GLY A 88 -0.52 -0.09 -8.24
C GLY A 88 0.83 -0.06 -8.96
N LYS A 89 1.61 0.98 -8.65
CA LYS A 89 2.96 1.23 -9.21
C LYS A 89 3.00 1.44 -10.73
N GLU A 90 1.88 1.64 -11.41
CA GLU A 90 1.84 1.90 -12.86
C GLU A 90 2.67 3.13 -13.23
N ASN A 91 2.56 4.21 -12.45
CA ASN A 91 3.34 5.43 -12.65
C ASN A 91 4.86 5.18 -12.57
N LEU A 92 5.31 4.29 -11.68
CA LEU A 92 6.72 3.90 -11.58
C LEU A 92 7.16 3.20 -12.86
N LEU A 93 6.38 2.24 -13.36
CA LEU A 93 6.72 1.49 -14.57
C LEU A 93 6.73 2.40 -15.81
N VAL A 94 5.74 3.30 -15.92
CA VAL A 94 5.68 4.30 -16.99
C VAL A 94 6.90 5.23 -16.93
N TYR A 95 7.29 5.67 -15.73
CA TYR A 95 8.47 6.50 -15.53
C TYR A 95 9.75 5.77 -15.98
N ILE A 96 9.90 4.50 -15.60
CA ILE A 96 11.04 3.66 -16.00
C ILE A 96 11.07 3.48 -17.52
N SER A 97 9.93 3.14 -18.13
CA SER A 97 9.80 2.97 -19.59
C SER A 97 10.23 4.22 -20.34
N ARG A 98 9.73 5.39 -19.94
CA ARG A 98 10.04 6.67 -20.59
C ARG A 98 11.51 7.06 -20.44
N ALA A 99 12.08 6.87 -19.25
CA ALA A 99 13.47 7.20 -19.00
C ALA A 99 14.44 6.30 -19.79
N LEU A 100 14.14 5.01 -19.89
CA LEU A 100 14.97 4.03 -20.61
C LEU A 100 14.63 3.93 -22.11
N LYS A 101 13.51 4.54 -22.54
CA LYS A 101 12.95 4.42 -23.90
C LYS A 101 12.73 2.97 -24.34
N VAL A 102 12.27 2.11 -23.41
CA VAL A 102 11.94 0.70 -23.67
C VAL A 102 10.53 0.39 -23.20
N LYS A 103 9.88 -0.60 -23.81
CA LYS A 103 8.64 -1.15 -23.26
C LYS A 103 8.93 -1.93 -21.96
N ILE A 104 7.93 -2.09 -21.11
CA ILE A 104 8.03 -2.93 -19.91
C ILE A 104 7.27 -4.23 -20.15
N TRP A 105 7.94 -5.36 -19.93
CA TRP A 105 7.26 -6.63 -20.00
C TRP A 105 6.33 -6.80 -18.81
N VAL A 106 5.09 -7.23 -19.04
CA VAL A 106 4.10 -7.60 -18.03
C VAL A 106 3.37 -8.87 -18.46
N TRP A 107 2.78 -9.59 -17.50
CA TRP A 107 1.98 -10.78 -17.80
C TRP A 107 0.67 -10.40 -18.54
N PRO A 108 0.07 -11.31 -19.34
CA PRO A 108 -1.04 -10.98 -20.25
C PRO A 108 -2.23 -10.26 -19.60
N GLU A 109 -2.65 -10.69 -18.41
CA GLU A 109 -3.76 -10.09 -17.67
C GLU A 109 -3.43 -8.68 -17.18
N ARG A 110 -2.17 -8.42 -16.85
CA ARG A 110 -1.72 -7.07 -16.52
C ARG A 110 -1.68 -6.19 -17.76
N LEU A 111 -1.28 -6.70 -18.92
CA LEU A 111 -1.30 -5.95 -20.17
C LEU A 111 -2.72 -5.45 -20.50
N GLN A 112 -3.74 -6.31 -20.34
CA GLN A 112 -5.15 -5.92 -20.50
C GLN A 112 -5.52 -4.76 -19.56
N THR A 113 -5.09 -4.83 -18.29
CA THR A 113 -5.31 -3.77 -17.32
C THR A 113 -4.59 -2.47 -17.74
N MET A 114 -3.35 -2.56 -18.24
CA MET A 114 -2.60 -1.38 -18.71
C MET A 114 -3.26 -0.73 -19.93
N HIS A 115 -3.83 -1.51 -20.85
CA HIS A 115 -4.60 -0.98 -21.98
C HIS A 115 -5.87 -0.26 -21.52
N LEU A 116 -6.60 -0.79 -20.54
CA LEU A 116 -7.77 -0.11 -19.97
C LEU A 116 -7.41 1.22 -19.29
N LEU A 117 -6.18 1.34 -18.77
CA LEU A 117 -5.64 2.59 -18.22
C LEU A 117 -5.07 3.53 -19.30
N GLY A 118 -5.15 3.18 -20.58
CA GLY A 118 -4.68 3.98 -21.71
C GLY A 118 -3.19 3.84 -22.05
N PHE A 119 -2.48 2.86 -21.48
CA PHE A 119 -1.04 2.65 -21.69
C PHE A 119 -0.73 1.62 -22.78
N HIS A 120 -1.21 1.83 -24.00
CA HIS A 120 -1.06 0.87 -25.10
C HIS A 120 0.40 0.67 -25.55
N ASP A 121 1.18 1.74 -25.61
CA ASP A 121 2.54 1.69 -26.19
C ASP A 121 3.67 1.47 -25.19
N ILE A 122 3.35 1.46 -23.89
CA ILE A 122 4.34 1.38 -22.81
C ILE A 122 4.66 -0.07 -22.41
N PHE A 123 3.69 -0.97 -22.58
CA PHE A 123 3.77 -2.34 -22.05
C PHE A 123 3.78 -3.37 -23.17
N THR A 124 4.31 -4.56 -22.87
CA THR A 124 4.36 -5.68 -23.82
C THR A 124 4.35 -7.02 -23.10
N THR A 125 3.99 -8.09 -23.80
CA THR A 125 4.19 -9.49 -23.37
C THR A 125 5.37 -10.15 -24.08
N LYS A 126 6.04 -9.45 -25.00
CA LYS A 126 7.21 -9.96 -25.75
C LYS A 126 8.49 -9.71 -24.97
N THR A 127 9.13 -10.77 -24.49
CA THR A 127 10.40 -10.70 -23.73
C THR A 127 11.57 -10.24 -24.60
N SER A 128 11.54 -10.47 -25.91
CA SER A 128 12.58 -10.04 -26.85
C SER A 128 12.69 -8.51 -27.02
N LEU A 129 11.63 -7.76 -26.66
CA LEU A 129 11.60 -6.30 -26.85
C LEU A 129 12.15 -5.51 -25.65
N THR A 130 12.46 -6.17 -24.54
CA THR A 130 12.88 -5.46 -23.33
C THR A 130 13.60 -6.35 -22.33
N ARG A 131 14.62 -5.79 -21.68
CA ARG A 131 15.29 -6.41 -20.54
C ARG A 131 14.57 -6.16 -19.20
N VAL A 132 13.53 -5.33 -19.17
CA VAL A 132 12.85 -4.93 -17.93
C VAL A 132 11.47 -5.59 -17.83
N ARG A 133 11.29 -6.39 -16.79
CA ARG A 133 10.11 -7.23 -16.57
C ARG A 133 9.45 -6.88 -15.24
N ALA A 134 8.20 -6.46 -15.29
CA ALA A 134 7.34 -6.33 -14.11
C ALA A 134 6.61 -7.67 -13.87
N VAL A 135 6.92 -8.32 -12.75
CA VAL A 135 6.40 -9.65 -12.40
C VAL A 135 5.51 -9.58 -11.16
N PRO A 136 4.56 -10.51 -11.00
CA PRO A 136 3.77 -10.59 -9.78
C PRO A 136 4.66 -10.84 -8.55
N ARG A 137 4.43 -10.10 -7.47
CA ARG A 137 5.25 -10.18 -6.25
C ARG A 137 5.34 -11.58 -5.66
N TYR A 138 4.30 -12.40 -5.79
CA TYR A 138 4.29 -13.77 -5.27
C TYR A 138 5.22 -14.72 -6.05
N SER A 139 5.60 -14.38 -7.28
CA SER A 139 6.56 -15.17 -8.08
C SER A 139 7.99 -14.62 -7.98
N PHE A 140 8.25 -13.73 -7.03
CA PHE A 140 9.55 -13.11 -6.84
C PHE A 140 10.18 -13.64 -5.53
N SER A 141 11.22 -14.45 -5.66
CA SER A 141 11.99 -15.01 -4.55
C SER A 141 13.49 -15.01 -4.88
N ILE A 142 14.31 -15.28 -3.87
CA ILE A 142 15.76 -15.50 -4.05
C ILE A 142 15.99 -16.65 -5.05
N GLU A 143 15.31 -17.78 -4.84
CA GLU A 143 15.43 -18.98 -5.70
C GLU A 143 15.06 -18.67 -7.17
N THR A 144 14.02 -17.85 -7.38
CA THR A 144 13.60 -17.46 -8.74
C THR A 144 14.68 -16.65 -9.44
N LEU A 145 15.33 -15.72 -8.73
CA LEU A 145 16.42 -14.93 -9.32
C LEU A 145 17.70 -15.75 -9.51
N GLU A 146 18.02 -16.65 -8.61
CA GLU A 146 19.15 -17.57 -8.78
C GLU A 146 18.97 -18.44 -10.02
N GLY A 147 17.75 -18.97 -10.22
CA GLY A 147 17.39 -19.69 -11.45
C GLY A 147 17.58 -18.85 -12.71
N LEU A 148 17.09 -17.60 -12.71
CA LEU A 148 17.28 -16.70 -13.85
C LEU A 148 18.76 -16.38 -14.13
N ASN A 149 19.57 -16.23 -13.08
CA ASN A 149 21.01 -16.00 -13.19
C ASN A 149 21.79 -17.18 -13.78
N THR A 150 21.22 -18.39 -13.85
CA THR A 150 21.83 -19.51 -14.59
C THR A 150 21.77 -19.32 -16.10
N ILE A 151 20.83 -18.50 -16.59
CA ILE A 151 20.61 -18.24 -18.01
C ILE A 151 21.26 -16.92 -18.41
N ARG A 152 20.99 -15.84 -17.65
CA ARG A 152 21.44 -14.50 -17.97
C ARG A 152 21.55 -13.65 -16.70
N PRO A 153 22.58 -12.80 -16.55
CA PRO A 153 22.73 -11.95 -15.37
C PRO A 153 21.46 -11.14 -15.11
N THR A 154 20.89 -11.27 -13.91
CA THR A 154 19.57 -10.72 -13.56
C THR A 154 19.58 -10.13 -12.16
N ILE A 155 19.06 -8.91 -12.02
CA ILE A 155 18.78 -8.30 -10.72
C ILE A 155 17.29 -8.10 -10.50
N GLY A 156 16.89 -8.17 -9.24
CA GLY A 156 15.53 -7.94 -8.77
C GLY A 156 15.40 -6.63 -8.01
N ILE A 157 14.30 -5.92 -8.22
CA ILE A 157 13.96 -4.67 -7.54
C ILE A 157 12.55 -4.81 -6.94
N MET A 158 12.44 -4.56 -5.64
CA MET A 158 11.19 -4.60 -4.90
C MET A 158 10.82 -3.20 -4.40
N PRO A 159 10.00 -2.44 -5.14
CA PRO A 159 9.43 -1.18 -4.68
C PRO A 159 8.41 -1.44 -3.56
N SER A 160 8.73 -1.04 -2.33
CA SER A 160 7.89 -1.30 -1.14
C SER A 160 8.10 -0.25 -0.05
N GLY A 161 7.02 0.29 0.52
CA GLY A 161 7.09 1.24 1.65
C GLY A 161 7.54 0.63 2.98
N LEU A 162 7.44 -0.69 3.12
CA LEU A 162 8.04 -1.43 4.24
C LEU A 162 9.54 -1.61 4.00
N PRO A 163 10.42 -1.20 4.93
CA PRO A 163 11.74 -1.82 5.01
C PRO A 163 11.53 -3.29 5.38
N TRP A 164 11.82 -4.21 4.45
CA TRP A 164 11.87 -5.65 4.76
C TRP A 164 12.99 -5.97 5.74
N VAL A 165 13.89 -5.02 5.97
CA VAL A 165 14.95 -5.09 6.95
C VAL A 165 14.39 -4.74 8.33
N LEU A 166 13.61 -5.67 8.88
CA LEU A 166 13.75 -5.96 10.30
C LEU A 166 15.13 -6.61 10.49
N LYS A 167 16.14 -5.74 10.62
CA LYS A 167 17.47 -6.02 11.18
C LYS A 167 18.24 -7.19 10.55
N THR A 168 19.10 -6.89 9.58
CA THR A 168 20.33 -7.69 9.36
C THR A 168 21.55 -6.77 9.26
N ASN A 169 22.25 -6.63 10.39
CA ASN A 169 23.64 -6.19 10.58
C ASN A 169 24.09 -4.74 10.26
N LYS A 170 24.53 -4.05 11.34
CA LYS A 170 25.68 -3.12 11.47
C LYS A 170 25.81 -1.90 10.53
N GLY A 171 24.75 -1.43 9.89
CA GLY A 171 24.72 -0.10 9.24
C GLY A 171 23.67 0.81 9.89
N LYS A 172 23.91 2.12 9.95
CA LYS A 172 22.81 3.07 10.17
C LYS A 172 21.82 2.88 9.02
N PRO A 173 20.52 2.63 9.28
CA PRO A 173 19.55 2.52 8.21
C PRO A 173 19.59 3.80 7.37
N ASN A 174 19.57 3.67 6.04
CA ASN A 174 19.23 4.78 5.16
C ASN A 174 17.72 4.69 4.88
N PRO A 175 16.85 5.28 5.74
CA PRO A 175 15.39 5.18 5.57
C PRO A 175 14.91 5.80 4.24
N PHE A 176 15.79 6.54 3.57
CA PHE A 176 15.50 7.23 2.34
C PHE A 176 16.16 6.62 1.11
N GLY A 177 16.95 5.56 1.22
CA GLY A 177 17.71 4.99 0.11
C GLY A 177 17.35 3.55 -0.23
N PRO A 178 17.81 3.03 -1.38
CA PRO A 178 17.69 1.62 -1.68
C PRO A 178 18.55 0.80 -0.72
N ASP A 179 18.06 -0.39 -0.37
CA ASP A 179 18.77 -1.34 0.47
C ASP A 179 18.92 -2.70 -0.23
N ARG A 180 20.05 -3.37 -0.03
CA ARG A 180 20.36 -4.65 -0.67
C ARG A 180 19.94 -5.79 0.25
N TYR A 181 18.77 -6.36 -0.04
CA TYR A 181 18.21 -7.48 0.74
C TYR A 181 18.92 -8.81 0.47
N HIS A 182 19.40 -8.99 -0.77
CA HIS A 182 20.16 -10.16 -1.22
C HIS A 182 21.19 -9.72 -2.26
N GLN A 183 22.17 -10.55 -2.59
CA GLN A 183 23.17 -10.26 -3.63
C GLN A 183 22.53 -9.74 -4.92
N TYR A 184 21.36 -10.25 -5.30
CA TYR A 184 20.65 -9.86 -6.51
C TYR A 184 19.35 -9.08 -6.26
N ILE A 185 19.00 -8.74 -5.00
CA ILE A 185 17.71 -8.10 -4.68
C ILE A 185 17.94 -6.74 -4.01
N TYR A 186 17.38 -5.72 -4.65
CA TYR A 186 17.24 -4.38 -4.10
C TYR A 186 15.82 -4.15 -3.60
N THR A 187 15.71 -3.51 -2.45
CA THR A 187 14.46 -2.94 -1.94
C THR A 187 14.53 -1.44 -2.07
N VAL A 188 13.47 -0.82 -2.57
CA VAL A 188 13.41 0.64 -2.73
C VAL A 188 12.15 1.15 -2.02
N PRO A 189 12.24 2.20 -1.18
CA PRO A 189 11.12 2.70 -0.39
C PRO A 189 10.10 3.49 -1.23
N TYR A 190 9.56 2.85 -2.28
CA TYR A 190 8.47 3.35 -3.10
C TYR A 190 7.13 2.81 -2.55
N SER A 191 6.26 3.71 -2.12
CA SER A 191 4.94 3.39 -1.55
C SER A 191 3.81 4.06 -2.33
N ASP A 192 2.67 3.38 -2.44
CA ASP A 192 1.40 3.95 -2.90
C ASP A 192 0.48 4.35 -1.73
N HIS A 193 0.94 4.21 -0.48
CA HIS A 193 0.28 4.68 0.74
C HIS A 193 1.08 5.80 1.41
N SER A 194 0.38 6.64 2.17
CA SER A 194 0.96 7.75 2.95
C SER A 194 1.90 7.25 4.06
N CYS A 195 3.07 7.89 4.24
CA CYS A 195 3.90 7.70 5.44
C CYS A 195 3.35 8.51 6.63
N TYR A 196 3.89 8.29 7.83
CA TYR A 196 3.37 8.94 9.03
C TYR A 196 3.37 10.48 8.98
N PRO A 197 4.45 11.18 8.55
CA PRO A 197 4.41 12.64 8.41
C PRO A 197 3.36 13.11 7.39
N GLU A 198 3.20 12.40 6.27
CA GLU A 198 2.20 12.69 5.26
C GLU A 198 0.77 12.55 5.84
N ILE A 199 0.51 11.48 6.61
CA ILE A 199 -0.76 11.28 7.32
C ILE A 199 -1.00 12.38 8.34
N GLN A 200 0.02 12.72 9.14
CA GLN A 200 -0.09 13.75 10.17
C GLN A 200 -0.48 15.10 9.54
N ASP A 201 0.15 15.47 8.43
CA ASP A 201 -0.16 16.71 7.73
C ASP A 201 -1.56 16.69 7.12
N PHE A 202 -2.01 15.54 6.62
CA PHE A 202 -3.38 15.37 6.14
C PHE A 202 -4.41 15.54 7.27
N VAL A 203 -4.19 14.93 8.43
CA VAL A 203 -5.09 15.05 9.59
C VAL A 203 -5.10 16.48 10.12
N LYS A 204 -3.94 17.16 10.17
CA LYS A 204 -3.86 18.58 10.54
C LYS A 204 -4.62 19.49 9.58
N LEU A 205 -4.62 19.15 8.29
CA LEU A 205 -5.36 19.93 7.29
C LEU A 205 -6.88 19.82 7.51
N LEU A 206 -7.37 18.64 7.86
CA LEU A 206 -8.80 18.36 7.96
C LEU A 206 -9.39 18.61 9.35
N THR A 207 -8.60 18.47 10.42
CA THR A 207 -9.02 18.62 11.82
C THR A 207 -10.37 17.91 12.13
N PRO A 208 -10.52 16.62 11.81
CA PRO A 208 -11.80 15.93 11.96
C PRO A 208 -12.22 15.83 13.42
N ILE A 209 -13.52 15.72 13.70
CA ILE A 209 -14.01 15.49 15.08
C ILE A 209 -13.67 14.08 15.54
N ASN A 210 -13.87 13.08 14.67
CA ASN A 210 -13.58 11.67 14.95
C ASN A 210 -12.69 11.09 13.85
N ILE A 211 -11.83 10.16 14.23
CA ILE A 211 -10.91 9.47 13.32
C ILE A 211 -10.91 7.96 13.58
N GLU A 212 -11.01 7.17 12.52
CA GLU A 212 -10.99 5.71 12.56
C GLU A 212 -10.09 5.15 11.46
N GLY A 213 -9.35 4.09 11.77
CA GLY A 213 -8.49 3.41 10.78
C GLY A 213 -9.26 2.36 9.98
N ILE A 214 -9.13 2.39 8.66
CA ILE A 214 -9.76 1.42 7.75
C ILE A 214 -9.05 0.05 7.80
N VAL A 215 -7.73 0.06 7.96
CA VAL A 215 -6.89 -1.14 7.99
C VAL A 215 -6.96 -1.77 9.38
N THR A 216 -7.73 -2.84 9.47
CA THR A 216 -7.88 -3.69 10.65
C THR A 216 -6.75 -4.73 10.73
N SER A 217 -5.51 -4.27 10.89
CA SER A 217 -4.44 -5.17 11.34
C SER A 217 -4.63 -5.49 12.83
N ALA A 218 -4.49 -6.77 13.20
CA ALA A 218 -4.71 -7.41 14.51
C ALA A 218 -4.37 -6.57 15.79
N PRO A 219 -4.88 -6.93 16.98
CA PRO A 219 -5.50 -6.08 18.03
C PRO A 219 -4.59 -5.09 18.80
N SER A 220 -3.41 -4.76 18.29
CA SER A 220 -2.48 -3.85 18.94
C SER A 220 -2.57 -2.44 18.35
N TYR A 221 -2.68 -1.47 19.25
CA TYR A 221 -2.69 -0.01 19.08
C TYR A 221 -1.62 0.61 18.16
N ILE A 222 -0.74 -0.19 17.54
CA ILE A 222 0.47 0.22 16.81
C ILE A 222 0.18 1.16 15.65
N ASN A 223 -0.96 0.98 14.98
CA ASN A 223 -1.42 1.79 13.84
C ASN A 223 -2.77 2.48 14.11
N ASN A 224 -3.16 2.66 15.39
CA ASN A 224 -4.43 3.29 15.71
C ASN A 224 -4.30 4.82 15.52
N PRO A 225 -5.01 5.42 14.54
CA PRO A 225 -4.88 6.86 14.29
C PRO A 225 -5.39 7.72 15.45
N LEU A 226 -6.35 7.23 16.25
CA LEU A 226 -6.84 7.94 17.43
C LEU A 226 -5.74 8.09 18.49
N TYR A 227 -4.87 7.08 18.64
CA TYR A 227 -3.74 7.14 19.58
C TYR A 227 -2.74 8.24 19.20
N TYR A 228 -2.40 8.37 17.92
CA TYR A 228 -1.42 9.35 17.47
C TYR A 228 -1.99 10.73 17.22
N PHE A 229 -3.24 10.83 16.76
CA PHE A 229 -3.80 12.07 16.22
C PHE A 229 -5.06 12.55 16.94
N GLY A 230 -5.50 11.90 18.03
CA GLY A 230 -6.66 12.35 18.80
C GLY A 230 -6.53 13.79 19.31
N HIS A 231 -5.31 14.25 19.58
CA HIS A 231 -5.02 15.64 19.98
C HIS A 231 -5.19 16.67 18.83
N LEU A 232 -5.27 16.21 17.58
CA LEU A 232 -5.52 17.04 16.39
C LEU A 232 -7.02 17.06 16.01
N CYS A 233 -7.84 16.24 16.69
CA CYS A 233 -9.26 16.20 16.44
C CYS A 233 -9.98 17.39 17.06
N GLY A 234 -10.94 17.96 16.33
CA GLY A 234 -11.71 19.11 16.80
C GLY A 234 -12.72 18.73 17.89
N THR A 235 -13.02 19.66 18.79
CA THR A 235 -14.12 19.49 19.75
C THR A 235 -15.49 19.58 19.06
N LYS A 236 -16.47 18.82 19.54
CA LYS A 236 -17.88 19.01 19.14
C LYS A 236 -18.33 20.37 19.66
N HIS A 237 -18.79 21.27 18.79
CA HIS A 237 -19.65 22.36 19.25
C HIS A 237 -20.99 21.73 19.61
N THR A 238 -21.36 21.78 20.90
CA THR A 238 -22.69 21.38 21.36
C THR A 238 -23.72 22.34 20.77
N PRO A 239 -24.75 21.86 20.03
CA PRO A 239 -25.98 22.60 19.88
C PRO A 239 -26.65 22.72 21.25
N GLN A 240 -27.33 23.85 21.47
CA GLN A 240 -27.93 24.25 22.74
C GLN A 240 -28.74 23.14 23.42
N VAL A 241 -28.60 23.11 24.75
CA VAL A 241 -29.31 22.28 25.71
C VAL A 241 -30.82 22.33 25.45
N VAL A 242 -31.41 21.18 25.11
CA VAL A 242 -32.83 20.92 25.35
C VAL A 242 -32.90 19.92 26.49
N SER A 243 -33.41 20.40 27.62
CA SER A 243 -33.64 19.63 28.83
C SER A 243 -34.64 18.51 28.58
N HIS A 244 -34.30 17.27 28.93
CA HIS A 244 -35.31 16.25 29.19
C HIS A 244 -35.08 15.55 30.52
N GLN A 245 -36.22 15.44 31.21
CA GLN A 245 -36.43 15.10 32.60
C GLN A 245 -36.06 13.65 32.95
N GLN A 246 -35.74 13.46 34.23
CA GLN A 246 -35.59 12.17 34.91
C GLN A 246 -36.80 11.25 34.67
N LEU A 247 -36.51 9.98 34.40
CA LEU A 247 -37.34 8.89 34.90
C LEU A 247 -36.45 7.88 35.63
N GLU A 248 -36.65 7.80 36.94
CA GLU A 248 -36.21 6.69 37.78
C GLU A 248 -36.94 5.40 37.38
N THR A 249 -36.27 4.26 37.47
CA THR A 249 -36.95 2.99 37.73
C THR A 249 -36.08 2.05 38.55
N THR A 250 -36.71 1.57 39.61
CA THR A 250 -36.23 0.69 40.67
C THR A 250 -36.00 -0.75 40.24
N ARG A 251 -35.10 -1.41 40.99
CA ARG A 251 -34.72 -2.83 41.00
C ARG A 251 -35.90 -3.83 40.98
N SER A 252 -35.69 -5.00 40.37
CA SER A 252 -35.70 -6.34 41.02
C SER A 252 -35.82 -7.48 40.00
N GLY A 253 -35.12 -8.60 40.23
CA GLY A 253 -35.52 -9.91 39.67
C GLY A 253 -34.40 -10.79 39.10
N ASN A 254 -33.85 -11.67 39.94
CA ASN A 254 -32.95 -12.78 39.57
C ASN A 254 -33.60 -13.78 38.60
N SER A 255 -32.80 -14.37 37.69
CA SER A 255 -32.60 -15.83 37.68
C SER A 255 -31.38 -16.22 36.83
N LYS A 256 -30.56 -17.10 37.41
CA LYS A 256 -29.42 -17.80 36.81
C LYS A 256 -29.93 -18.90 35.89
N LEU A 257 -29.25 -19.16 34.77
CA LEU A 257 -28.95 -20.53 34.37
C LEU A 257 -27.65 -20.60 33.55
N GLU A 258 -26.93 -21.69 33.79
CA GLU A 258 -25.52 -21.95 33.54
C GLU A 258 -25.19 -22.29 32.08
N ARG A 259 -23.93 -22.07 31.68
CA ARG A 259 -23.11 -23.12 31.03
C ARG A 259 -21.61 -22.77 31.06
N LYS A 260 -20.86 -23.66 31.72
CA LYS A 260 -19.41 -23.64 31.95
C LYS A 260 -18.62 -24.21 30.76
N ASN A 261 -17.37 -23.72 30.64
CA ASN A 261 -16.14 -24.35 30.10
C ASN A 261 -16.11 -24.63 28.58
N VAL A 262 -15.03 -24.38 27.81
CA VAL A 262 -13.65 -24.83 28.00
C VAL A 262 -12.68 -23.92 27.19
N ILE A 263 -11.63 -23.42 27.82
CA ILE A 263 -10.40 -22.96 27.15
C ILE A 263 -9.41 -24.13 27.16
N LYS A 264 -8.90 -24.55 26.00
CA LYS A 264 -7.54 -25.13 25.88
C LYS A 264 -7.04 -25.20 24.41
N LYS A 265 -5.87 -24.57 24.22
CA LYS A 265 -4.73 -24.90 23.34
C LYS A 265 -4.98 -25.20 21.85
N LEU A 266 -4.40 -24.34 21.00
CA LEU A 266 -3.60 -24.75 19.84
C LEU A 266 -2.66 -23.61 19.40
N GLN A 267 -1.41 -23.67 19.88
CA GLN A 267 -0.25 -23.18 19.14
C GLN A 267 0.33 -24.39 18.39
N LYS A 268 0.32 -24.36 17.06
CA LYS A 268 1.42 -24.82 16.20
C LYS A 268 1.08 -24.61 14.72
N ARG A 269 2.00 -23.93 14.03
CA ARG A 269 2.30 -23.92 12.59
C ARG A 269 1.16 -23.58 11.61
N GLY A 270 1.36 -22.49 10.88
CA GLY A 270 0.65 -22.22 9.62
C GLY A 270 0.51 -20.72 9.38
N GLY A 271 1.19 -20.20 8.36
CA GLY A 271 1.05 -18.81 7.93
C GLY A 271 -0.42 -18.47 7.67
N ARG A 272 -0.90 -17.42 8.33
CA ARG A 272 -2.28 -16.95 8.16
C ARG A 272 -2.37 -16.03 6.95
N VAL A 273 -2.66 -16.68 5.84
CA VAL A 273 -3.09 -16.06 4.58
C VAL A 273 -4.59 -15.74 4.71
N SER A 274 -5.01 -14.50 4.41
CA SER A 274 -6.42 -14.11 4.56
C SER A 274 -7.33 -14.93 3.63
N ARG A 275 -8.53 -15.31 4.09
CA ARG A 275 -9.51 -16.10 3.31
C ARG A 275 -9.82 -15.50 1.93
N ALA A 276 -9.69 -14.18 1.75
CA ALA A 276 -9.89 -13.49 0.48
C ALA A 276 -8.78 -13.74 -0.59
N SER A 277 -7.64 -14.31 -0.19
CA SER A 277 -6.54 -14.63 -1.11
C SER A 277 -6.51 -16.10 -1.53
N ILE A 278 -7.16 -17.00 -0.78
CA ILE A 278 -7.29 -18.43 -1.15
C ILE A 278 -8.26 -18.59 -2.32
N LEU A 279 -9.35 -17.82 -2.37
CA LEU A 279 -10.31 -17.86 -3.49
C LEU A 279 -9.73 -17.34 -4.82
N ARG A 280 -8.68 -16.51 -4.79
CA ARG A 280 -7.96 -16.08 -6.00
C ARG A 280 -6.92 -17.08 -6.50
N ARG A 281 -6.54 -18.08 -5.68
CA ARG A 281 -5.48 -19.06 -6.01
C ARG A 281 -5.92 -20.19 -6.94
N VAL A 282 -7.23 -20.41 -7.13
CA VAL A 282 -7.72 -21.62 -7.83
C VAL A 282 -7.88 -21.42 -9.34
N GLN A 283 -7.81 -20.19 -9.88
CA GLN A 283 -8.21 -19.94 -11.28
C GLN A 283 -7.16 -19.36 -12.24
N ARG A 284 -5.91 -19.11 -11.84
CA ARG A 284 -4.92 -18.52 -12.77
C ARG A 284 -3.53 -19.11 -12.59
N GLY A 285 -3.35 -20.33 -13.07
CA GLY A 285 -2.03 -20.87 -13.34
C GLY A 285 -1.56 -20.39 -14.72
N VAL A 286 -0.54 -19.53 -14.77
CA VAL A 286 0.19 -19.26 -16.01
C VAL A 286 1.43 -20.17 -16.01
N LYS A 287 1.44 -21.16 -16.90
CA LYS A 287 2.66 -21.90 -17.26
C LYS A 287 3.41 -21.06 -18.29
N VAL A 288 4.67 -20.75 -18.01
CA VAL A 288 5.60 -20.24 -19.02
C VAL A 288 5.98 -21.45 -19.88
N LEU A 289 5.53 -21.47 -21.14
CA LEU A 289 5.97 -22.46 -22.12
C LEU A 289 7.18 -21.87 -22.86
N ASP A 290 8.31 -22.58 -22.79
CA ASP A 290 9.43 -22.40 -23.70
C ASP A 290 9.05 -23.04 -25.04
N SER A 291 9.07 -22.25 -26.10
CA SER A 291 8.99 -22.78 -27.46
C SER A 291 9.75 -21.86 -28.41
N GLU A 292 11.03 -22.15 -28.62
CA GLU A 292 11.67 -22.09 -29.94
C GLU A 292 12.78 -23.15 -29.97
N ALA A 293 12.42 -24.36 -30.40
CA ALA A 293 13.36 -25.31 -30.97
C ALA A 293 13.18 -25.24 -32.49
N SER A 294 14.21 -24.69 -33.12
CA SER A 294 14.51 -24.74 -34.55
C SER A 294 14.30 -26.12 -35.17
N PHE A 295 13.67 -26.17 -36.34
CA PHE A 295 14.02 -27.14 -37.36
C PHE A 295 14.06 -26.47 -38.73
N VAL A 296 15.09 -26.90 -39.47
CA VAL A 296 15.45 -26.66 -40.88
C VAL A 296 14.28 -26.96 -41.81
#